data_AF-A0A947ZDQ7-F1
#
_entry.id   AF-A0A947ZDQ7-F1
#
_cell.length_a   1.000
_cell.length_b   1.000
_cell.length_c   1.000
_cell.angle_alpha   90.00
_cell.angle_beta   90.00
_cell.angle_gamma   90.00
#
_symmetry.space_group_name_H-M   'P 1'
#
loop_
_entity.id
_entity.type
_entity.pdbx_description
1 polymer ?
#
loop_
_entity_poly.entity_id
_entity_poly.type
_entity_poly.pdbx_seq_one_letter_code
_entity_poly.pdbx_strand_id
1 'polypeptide(L)'
;DRFELYAGGLELANGFVELTDHVQQRERSLEDLVQRQATGKPLYPLDEKFLNSLAEGIPATAGIALGMDRLAMLLWRTDTIATTLTFTQDEL
;
A
#
# COMPACT_ATOMS: atom_id res chain seq x y z
N ASP A 1 1.51 10.04 -11.58
CA ASP A 1 2.63 10.55 -10.76
C ASP A 1 2.73 9.76 -9.47
N ARG A 2 3.86 9.07 -9.26
CA ARG A 2 4.18 8.29 -8.05
C ARG A 2 5.57 8.71 -7.56
N PHE A 3 5.75 8.77 -6.25
CA PHE A 3 7.04 8.95 -5.62
C PHE A 3 7.20 8.02 -4.41
N GLU A 4 8.45 7.77 -4.06
CA GLU A 4 8.83 7.00 -2.89
C GLU A 4 9.85 7.80 -2.07
N LEU A 5 9.71 7.77 -0.75
CA LEU A 5 10.64 8.40 0.19
C LEU A 5 11.60 7.34 0.72
N TYR A 6 12.89 7.52 0.40
CA TYR A 6 13.97 6.69 0.93
C TYR A 6 14.87 7.51 1.85
N ALA A 7 15.18 6.98 3.03
CA ALA A 7 16.13 7.59 3.95
C ALA A 7 16.83 6.52 4.80
N GLY A 8 18.14 6.68 5.02
CA GLY A 8 18.93 5.71 5.79
C GLY A 8 18.92 4.28 5.22
N GLY A 9 18.73 4.13 3.90
CA GLY A 9 18.61 2.82 3.24
C GLY A 9 17.24 2.15 3.38
N LEU A 10 16.27 2.79 4.04
CA LEU A 10 14.91 2.29 4.22
C LEU A 10 13.93 3.03 3.29
N GLU A 11 12.96 2.29 2.74
CA GLU A 11 11.75 2.88 2.15
C GLU A 11 10.81 3.29 3.28
N LEU A 12 10.58 4.59 3.44
CA LEU A 12 9.72 5.14 4.48
C LEU A 12 8.30 5.40 4.00
N ALA A 13 8.12 5.86 2.77
CA ALA A 13 6.79 6.20 2.28
C ALA A 13 6.63 5.95 0.78
N ASN A 14 5.39 5.72 0.37
CA ASN A 14 4.98 5.65 -1.02
C ASN A 14 3.76 6.54 -1.20
N GLY A 15 3.82 7.44 -2.19
CA GLY A 15 2.73 8.37 -2.48
C GLY A 15 2.49 8.52 -3.97
N PHE A 16 1.24 8.80 -4.32
CA PHE A 16 0.82 8.92 -5.71
C PHE A 16 -0.40 9.81 -5.86
N VAL A 17 -0.58 10.35 -7.06
CA VAL A 17 -1.85 10.93 -7.50
C VAL A 17 -2.83 9.78 -7.69
N GLU A 18 -3.96 9.85 -6.99
CA GLU A 18 -4.95 8.79 -6.92
C GLU A 18 -5.60 8.55 -8.30
N LEU A 19 -5.82 7.27 -8.62
CA LEU A 19 -6.59 6.91 -9.80
C LEU A 19 -8.07 7.12 -9.53
N THR A 20 -8.65 8.17 -10.14
CA THR A 20 -10.07 8.51 -9.96
C THR A 20 -10.99 7.84 -10.99
N ASP A 21 -10.44 7.23 -12.04
CA ASP A 21 -11.21 6.54 -13.09
C ASP A 21 -11.56 5.10 -12.66
N HIS A 22 -12.84 4.89 -12.35
CA HIS A 22 -13.36 3.60 -11.92
C HIS A 22 -13.26 2.48 -12.97
N VAL A 23 -13.32 2.81 -14.27
CA VAL A 23 -13.20 1.82 -15.34
C VAL A 23 -11.76 1.33 -15.40
N GLN A 24 -10.81 2.26 -15.44
CA GLN A 24 -9.39 1.91 -15.41
C GLN A 24 -9.02 1.17 -14.11
N GLN A 25 -9.58 1.56 -12.97
CA GLN A 25 -9.34 0.89 -11.70
C GLN A 25 -9.83 -0.57 -11.73
N ARG A 26 -11.01 -0.84 -12.32
CA ARG A 26 -11.53 -2.20 -12.51
C ARG A 26 -10.64 -3.03 -13.43
N GLU A 27 -10.19 -2.47 -14.55
CA GLU A 27 -9.30 -3.15 -15.50
C GLU A 27 -8.00 -3.59 -14.81
N ARG A 28 -7.36 -2.68 -14.08
CA ARG A 28 -6.14 -2.99 -13.30
C ARG A 28 -6.38 -4.07 -12.24
N SER A 29 -7.52 -4.04 -11.56
CA SER A 29 -7.87 -5.08 -10.58
C SER A 29 -8.09 -6.45 -11.24
N LEU A 30 -8.64 -6.51 -12.44
CA LEU A 30 -8.77 -7.76 -13.21
C LEU A 30 -7.42 -8.28 -13.69
N GLU A 31 -6.54 -7.40 -14.16
CA GLU A 31 -5.16 -7.74 -14.53
C GLU A 31 -4.40 -8.34 -13.34
N ASP A 32 -4.52 -7.73 -12.16
CA ASP A 32 -3.92 -8.24 -10.92
C ASP A 32 -4.43 -9.64 -10.55
N LEU A 33 -5.70 -9.96 -10.80
CA LEU A 33 -6.23 -11.31 -10.58
C LEU A 33 -5.60 -12.33 -11.54
N VAL A 34 -5.46 -11.97 -12.81
CA VAL A 34 -4.79 -12.81 -13.81
C VAL A 34 -3.34 -13.08 -13.37
N GLN A 35 -2.61 -12.04 -12.94
CA GLN A 35 -1.23 -12.19 -12.47
C GLN A 35 -1.13 -13.04 -11.19
N ARG A 36 -2.06 -12.86 -10.26
CA ARG A 36 -2.14 -13.68 -9.03
C ARG A 36 -2.40 -15.14 -9.36
N GLN A 37 -3.33 -15.43 -10.29
CA GLN A 37 -3.63 -16.78 -10.74
C GLN A 37 -2.40 -17.43 -11.38
N ALA A 38 -1.73 -16.71 -12.30
CA ALA A 38 -0.53 -17.19 -12.97
C ALA A 38 0.64 -17.46 -12.00
N THR A 39 0.70 -16.74 -10.89
CA THR A 39 1.74 -16.89 -9.86
C THR A 39 1.33 -17.79 -8.68
N GLY A 40 0.18 -18.48 -8.77
CA GLY A 40 -0.30 -19.38 -7.71
C GLY A 40 -0.64 -18.68 -6.39
N LYS A 41 -0.90 -17.37 -6.42
CA LYS A 41 -1.24 -16.58 -5.23
C LYS A 41 -2.73 -16.69 -4.91
N PRO A 42 -3.14 -16.46 -3.65
CA PRO A 42 -4.55 -16.37 -3.29
C PRO A 42 -5.29 -15.34 -4.17
N LEU A 43 -6.46 -15.75 -4.63
CA LEU A 43 -7.39 -14.91 -5.38
C LEU A 43 -8.36 -14.25 -4.40
N TYR A 44 -8.56 -12.96 -4.58
CA TYR A 44 -9.53 -12.19 -3.82
C TYR A 44 -10.62 -11.70 -4.78
N PRO A 45 -11.90 -11.66 -4.36
CA PRO A 45 -12.92 -11.00 -5.17
C PRO A 45 -12.57 -9.52 -5.35
N LEU A 46 -13.02 -8.92 -6.46
CA LEU A 46 -12.97 -7.46 -6.61
C LEU A 46 -13.75 -6.79 -5.47
N ASP A 47 -13.22 -5.69 -4.95
CA ASP A 47 -13.94 -4.85 -3.99
C ASP A 47 -14.98 -4.01 -4.74
N GLU A 48 -16.15 -4.61 -4.96
CA GLU A 48 -17.27 -3.96 -5.63
C GLU A 48 -17.76 -2.73 -4.87
N LYS A 49 -17.59 -2.67 -3.54
CA LYS A 49 -17.95 -1.49 -2.76
C LYS A 49 -17.02 -0.32 -3.09
N PHE A 50 -15.71 -0.56 -3.10
CA PHE A 50 -14.72 0.45 -3.48
C PHE A 50 -14.92 0.94 -4.91
N LEU A 51 -15.13 0.04 -5.88
CA LEU A 51 -15.34 0.41 -7.29
C LEU A 51 -16.62 1.22 -7.48
N ASN A 52 -17.71 0.87 -6.78
CA ASN A 52 -18.96 1.64 -6.82
C ASN A 52 -18.78 3.03 -6.20
N SER A 53 -18.07 3.14 -5.06
CA SER A 53 -17.76 4.44 -4.47
C SER A 53 -16.87 5.31 -5.38
N LEU A 54 -15.94 4.71 -6.11
CA LEU A 54 -15.14 5.42 -7.10
C LEU A 54 -15.98 5.93 -8.28
N ALA A 55 -17.00 5.15 -8.68
CA ALA A 55 -17.94 5.54 -9.73
C ALA A 55 -18.91 6.65 -9.30
N GLU A 56 -19.24 6.75 -8.01
CA GLU A 56 -19.96 7.91 -7.43
C GLU A 56 -19.14 9.21 -7.53
N GLY A 57 -17.82 9.07 -7.62
CA GLY A 57 -16.88 10.16 -7.88
C GLY A 57 -16.04 10.51 -6.66
N ILE A 58 -14.77 10.84 -6.93
CA ILE A 58 -13.82 11.37 -5.97
C ILE A 58 -13.15 12.60 -6.60
N PRO A 59 -12.92 13.70 -5.86
CA PRO A 59 -12.14 14.82 -6.39
C PRO A 59 -10.71 14.39 -6.71
N ALA A 60 -10.04 15.15 -7.57
CA ALA A 60 -8.61 14.98 -7.81
C ALA A 60 -7.85 15.03 -6.47
N THR A 61 -7.20 13.91 -6.14
CA THR A 61 -6.61 13.67 -4.81
C THR A 61 -5.24 13.01 -4.98
N ALA A 62 -4.38 13.18 -3.98
CA ALA A 62 -3.14 12.43 -3.86
C ALA A 62 -3.07 11.80 -2.46
N GLY A 63 -2.51 10.59 -2.38
CA GLY A 63 -2.33 9.84 -1.15
C GLY A 63 -0.84 9.58 -0.87
N ILE A 64 -0.53 9.37 0.40
CA ILE A 64 0.78 8.88 0.85
C ILE A 64 0.57 7.91 2.01
N ALA A 65 1.29 6.78 1.98
CA ALA A 65 1.39 5.85 3.09
C ALA A 65 2.81 5.94 3.69
N LEU A 66 2.92 6.21 4.99
CA LEU A 66 4.17 6.33 5.73
C LEU A 66 4.32 5.15 6.70
N GLY A 67 5.43 4.43 6.63
CA GLY A 67 5.77 3.34 7.56
C GLY A 67 6.26 3.88 8.90
N MET A 68 5.37 3.94 9.89
CA MET A 68 5.68 4.49 11.21
C MET A 68 6.78 3.72 11.95
N ASP A 69 6.79 2.39 11.87
CA ASP A 69 7.84 1.57 12.49
C ASP A 69 9.20 1.82 11.83
N ARG A 70 9.25 1.92 10.50
CA ARG A 70 10.50 2.23 9.77
C ARG A 70 10.97 3.66 10.04
N LEU A 71 10.06 4.60 10.21
CA LEU A 71 10.40 5.95 10.67
C LEU A 71 11.00 5.91 12.08
N ALA A 72 10.40 5.14 13.00
CA ALA A 72 10.93 4.96 14.34
C ALA A 72 12.32 4.29 14.32
N MET A 73 12.52 3.26 13.49
CA MET A 73 13.83 2.63 13.27
C MET A 73 14.88 3.66 12.82
N LEU A 74 14.54 4.53 11.87
CA LEU A 74 15.46 5.57 11.39
C LEU A 74 15.79 6.60 12.51
N LEU A 75 14.79 7.03 13.27
CA LEU A 75 14.95 8.02 14.36
C LEU A 75 15.75 7.45 15.54
N TRP A 76 15.55 6.18 15.87
CA TRP A 76 16.23 5.49 16.98
C TRP A 76 17.51 4.78 16.55
N ARG A 77 17.83 4.80 15.25
CA ARG A 77 19.01 4.16 14.66
C ARG A 77 19.07 2.67 14.98
N THR A 78 17.96 1.98 14.77
CA THR A 78 17.87 0.54 14.98
C THR A 78 17.78 -0.20 13.65
N ASP A 79 18.38 -1.38 13.61
CA ASP A 79 18.47 -2.19 12.38
C ASP A 79 17.33 -3.20 12.25
N THR A 80 16.44 -3.28 13.25
CA THR A 80 15.33 -4.24 13.27
C THR A 80 14.03 -3.61 13.75
N ILE A 81 12.94 -3.93 13.04
CA ILE A 81 11.58 -3.45 13.36
C ILE A 81 11.09 -3.96 14.71
N ALA A 82 11.58 -5.12 15.17
CA ALA A 82 11.20 -5.68 16.47
C ALA A 82 11.49 -4.72 17.63
N THR A 83 12.55 -3.91 17.52
CA THR A 83 12.92 -2.92 18.56
C THR A 83 11.96 -1.75 18.64
N THR A 84 11.07 -1.56 17.67
CA THR A 84 10.07 -0.50 17.69
C THR A 84 8.72 -0.93 18.22
N LEU A 85 8.52 -2.24 18.40
CA LEU A 85 7.27 -2.81 18.87
C LEU A 85 7.30 -2.97 20.40
N THR A 86 6.16 -2.77 21.05
CA THR A 86 6.03 -3.04 22.50
C THR A 86 6.03 -4.54 22.79
N PHE A 87 5.40 -5.34 21.93
CA PHE A 87 5.42 -6.80 21.92
C PHE A 87 5.51 -7.25 20.47
N THR A 88 6.38 -8.21 20.20
CA THR A 88 6.58 -8.81 18.88
C THR A 88 5.58 -9.94 18.64
N GLN A 89 5.45 -10.39 17.39
CA GLN A 89 4.53 -11.48 17.03
C GLN A 89 4.87 -12.80 17.76
N ASP A 90 6.15 -13.05 18.05
CA ASP A 90 6.60 -14.26 18.76
C ASP A 90 6.31 -14.21 20.27
N GLU A 91 5.93 -13.05 20.80
CA GLU A 91 5.58 -12.82 22.21
C GLU A 91 4.05 -12.88 22.46
N LEU A 92 3.25 -13.08 21.41
CA LEU A 92 1.79 -13.22 21.44
C LEU A 92 1.37 -14.68 21.31
#